data_AF-R0HQF8-F1
#
_entry.id   AF-R0HQF8-F1
#
_cell.length_a   1.000
_cell.length_b   1.000
_cell.length_c   1.000
_cell.angle_alpha   90.00
_cell.angle_beta   90.00
_cell.angle_gamma   90.00
#
_symmetry.space_group_name_H-M   'P 1'
#
loop_
_entity.id
_entity.type
_entity.pdbx_description
1 polymer ?
#
loop_
_entity_poly.entity_id
_entity_poly.type
_entity_poly.pdbx_seq_one_letter_code
_entity_poly.pdbx_strand_id
1 'polypeptide(L)'
;SSFDTPVGNEPLALDMNTMGKGQIWVNGHNIGRHWPAYTARGNCGRCNYAGIYNEKKCLSHCGEPSQRWYHVPRSWLKPYGNLVVVFEEWGGDPSGISLVKRTA
;
A
#
# COMPACT_ATOMS: atom_id res chain seq x y z
N SER A 1 -12.13 -3.08 12.44
CA SER A 1 -13.15 -3.85 11.68
C SER A 1 -12.59 -5.24 11.38
N SER A 2 -13.45 -6.23 11.16
CA SER A 2 -13.04 -7.57 10.71
C SER A 2 -13.34 -7.79 9.23
N PHE A 3 -12.54 -8.59 8.52
CA PHE A 3 -12.74 -8.92 7.11
C PHE A 3 -12.40 -10.37 6.79
N ASP A 4 -12.97 -10.87 5.70
CA ASP A 4 -12.73 -12.22 5.19
C ASP A 4 -11.69 -12.22 4.08
N THR A 5 -10.93 -13.30 3.98
CA THR A 5 -9.86 -13.39 2.99
C THR A 5 -10.46 -13.55 1.59
N PRO A 6 -10.08 -12.70 0.61
CA PRO A 6 -10.53 -12.87 -0.76
C PRO A 6 -10.06 -14.21 -1.33
N VAL A 7 -10.96 -14.89 -2.03
CA VAL A 7 -10.68 -16.14 -2.76
C VAL A 7 -9.47 -15.98 -3.70
N GLY A 8 -8.80 -17.08 -4.04
CA GLY A 8 -7.63 -17.08 -4.93
C GLY A 8 -6.31 -16.99 -4.20
N ASN A 9 -5.21 -16.94 -4.97
CA ASN A 9 -3.83 -17.01 -4.48
C ASN A 9 -3.01 -15.75 -4.82
N GLU A 10 -3.62 -14.74 -5.44
CA GLU A 10 -2.96 -13.50 -5.87
C GLU A 10 -2.45 -12.70 -4.66
N PRO A 11 -1.29 -12.03 -4.72
CA PRO A 11 -0.82 -11.20 -3.63
C PRO A 11 -1.84 -10.13 -3.22
N LEU A 12 -1.89 -9.82 -1.93
CA LEU A 12 -2.82 -8.85 -1.37
C LEU A 12 -2.09 -7.59 -0.89
N ALA A 13 -2.82 -6.48 -0.88
CA ALA A 13 -2.39 -5.23 -0.25
C ALA A 13 -3.59 -4.43 0.27
N LEU A 14 -3.37 -3.60 1.26
CA LEU A 14 -4.33 -2.56 1.65
C LEU A 14 -4.09 -1.32 0.80
N ASP A 15 -5.13 -0.83 0.14
CA ASP A 15 -5.19 0.51 -0.43
C ASP A 15 -5.48 1.51 0.68
N MET A 16 -4.49 2.36 0.97
CA MET A 16 -4.54 3.34 2.06
C MET A 16 -4.67 4.77 1.52
N ASN A 17 -5.08 4.98 0.27
CA ASN A 17 -5.09 6.30 -0.39
C ASN A 17 -5.89 7.40 0.35
N THR A 18 -6.86 7.02 1.19
CA THR A 18 -7.67 7.95 1.98
C THR A 18 -7.11 8.24 3.37
N MET A 19 -5.94 7.68 3.69
CA MET A 19 -5.29 7.78 5.00
C MET A 19 -4.13 8.77 4.99
N GLY A 20 -3.60 9.07 6.16
CA GLY A 20 -2.53 10.05 6.37
C GLY A 20 -1.17 9.40 6.54
N LYS A 21 -0.84 9.06 7.79
CA LYS A 21 0.42 8.48 8.22
C LYS A 21 0.20 7.61 9.45
N GLY A 22 0.93 6.52 9.61
CA GLY A 22 0.94 5.77 10.86
C GLY A 22 1.42 4.35 10.70
N GLN A 23 0.73 3.40 11.32
CA GLN A 23 1.10 1.98 11.33
C GLN A 23 -0.12 1.09 11.18
N ILE A 24 0.09 -0.10 10.59
CA ILE A 24 -0.99 -1.06 10.33
C ILE A 24 -0.60 -2.42 10.92
N TRP A 25 -1.59 -3.11 11.49
CA TRP A 25 -1.48 -4.49 11.94
C TRP A 25 -2.61 -5.33 11.35
N VAL A 26 -2.29 -6.58 11.04
CA VAL A 26 -3.24 -7.61 10.62
C VAL A 26 -3.07 -8.82 11.52
N ASN A 27 -4.12 -9.22 12.24
CA ASN A 27 -4.09 -10.34 13.20
C ASN A 27 -2.94 -10.24 14.23
N GLY A 28 -2.61 -9.03 14.67
CA GLY A 28 -1.51 -8.77 15.61
C GLY A 28 -0.11 -8.68 14.97
N HIS A 29 0.03 -9.01 13.69
CA HIS A 29 1.28 -8.84 12.94
C HIS A 29 1.39 -7.44 12.38
N ASN A 30 2.48 -6.73 12.67
CA ASN A 30 2.75 -5.42 12.11
C ASN A 30 3.13 -5.56 10.62
N ILE A 31 2.34 -4.96 9.71
CA ILE A 31 2.64 -4.96 8.28
C ILE A 31 3.54 -3.78 7.87
N GLY A 32 3.75 -2.81 8.77
CA GLY A 32 4.66 -1.70 8.60
C GLY A 32 4.07 -0.32 8.86
N ARG A 33 4.87 0.69 8.57
CA ARG A 33 4.45 2.10 8.56
C ARG A 33 3.74 2.43 7.26
N HIS A 34 2.67 3.20 7.35
CA HIS A 34 2.01 3.80 6.19
C HIS A 34 2.24 5.31 6.17
N TRP A 35 2.41 5.87 4.97
CA TRP A 35 2.47 7.31 4.76
C TRP A 35 1.96 7.73 3.36
N PRO A 36 0.74 7.33 2.99
CA PRO A 36 0.16 7.66 1.68
C PRO A 36 0.01 9.17 1.43
N ALA A 37 -0.20 9.98 2.48
CA ALA A 37 -0.25 11.44 2.32
C ALA A 37 1.10 12.07 1.93
N TYR A 38 2.22 11.34 2.03
CA TYR A 38 3.49 11.82 1.52
C TYR A 38 3.56 11.63 0.01
N THR A 39 3.24 12.68 -0.75
CA THR A 39 3.24 12.67 -2.21
C THR A 39 4.65 12.54 -2.76
N ALA A 40 4.86 11.63 -3.72
CA ALA A 40 6.10 11.47 -4.44
C ALA A 40 6.42 12.71 -5.28
N ARG A 41 7.62 13.25 -5.10
CA ARG A 41 8.14 14.42 -5.85
C ARG A 41 9.40 14.02 -6.59
N GLY A 42 9.53 14.47 -7.83
CA GLY A 42 10.67 14.16 -8.68
C GLY A 42 10.42 14.60 -10.12
N ASN A 43 11.32 14.21 -11.02
CA ASN A 43 11.15 14.40 -12.46
C ASN A 43 10.83 13.04 -13.11
N CYS A 44 9.54 12.75 -13.29
CA CYS A 44 9.06 11.51 -13.88
C CYS A 44 8.82 11.68 -15.39
N GLY A 45 9.91 11.75 -16.15
CA GLY A 45 9.85 11.80 -17.62
C GLY A 45 9.75 10.40 -18.26
N ARG A 46 9.37 10.36 -19.54
CA ARG A 46 9.55 9.14 -20.36
C ARG A 46 11.04 8.82 -20.44
N CYS A 47 11.38 7.55 -20.27
CA CYS A 47 12.77 7.09 -20.35
C CYS A 47 12.93 5.98 -21.40
N ASN A 48 14.18 5.72 -21.79
CA ASN A 48 14.55 4.66 -22.72
C ASN A 48 15.64 3.79 -22.07
N TYR A 49 15.65 2.49 -22.40
CA TYR A 49 16.62 1.51 -21.89
C TYR A 49 18.06 1.81 -22.32
N ALA A 50 18.26 2.39 -23.51
CA ALA A 50 19.59 2.69 -24.05
C ALA A 50 20.29 3.83 -23.29
N GLY A 51 21.62 3.79 -23.28
CA GLY A 51 22.49 4.77 -22.64
C GLY A 51 22.69 4.55 -21.13
N ILE A 52 23.63 5.29 -20.54
CA ILE A 52 24.01 5.15 -19.13
C ILE A 52 22.79 5.39 -18.22
N TYR A 53 22.64 4.53 -17.22
CA TYR A 53 21.57 4.62 -16.23
C TYR A 53 22.02 5.45 -15.02
N ASN A 54 21.06 6.16 -14.41
CA ASN A 54 21.17 6.67 -13.04
C ASN A 54 19.82 6.50 -12.34
N GLU A 55 19.81 6.63 -11.03
CA GLU A 55 18.65 6.41 -10.17
C GLU A 55 17.47 7.36 -10.45
N LYS A 56 17.71 8.46 -11.17
CA LYS A 56 16.68 9.46 -11.54
C LYS A 56 16.17 9.31 -12.97
N LYS A 57 16.76 8.42 -13.79
CA LYS A 57 16.49 8.32 -15.23
C LYS A 57 15.05 7.87 -15.55
N CYS A 58 14.51 6.95 -14.77
CA CYS A 58 13.25 6.27 -15.02
C CYS A 58 12.31 6.33 -13.81
N LEU A 59 12.25 7.49 -13.13
CA LEU A 59 11.30 7.68 -12.03
C LEU A 59 9.86 7.64 -12.55
N SER A 60 8.94 7.16 -11.71
CA SER A 60 7.52 7.04 -12.00
C SER A 60 6.68 7.48 -10.79
N HIS A 61 5.36 7.57 -10.96
CA HIS A 61 4.39 7.88 -9.90
C HIS A 61 4.58 9.25 -9.22
N CYS A 62 5.21 10.23 -9.89
CA CYS A 62 5.26 11.60 -9.38
C CYS A 62 3.84 12.18 -9.25
N GLY A 63 3.55 12.86 -8.13
CA GLY A 63 2.22 13.41 -7.84
C GLY A 63 1.25 12.42 -7.20
N GLU A 64 1.62 11.14 -7.11
CA GLU A 64 0.86 10.11 -6.39
C GLU A 64 1.38 9.95 -4.95
N PRO A 65 0.66 9.25 -4.06
CA PRO A 65 1.25 8.74 -2.82
C PRO A 65 2.58 8.03 -3.09
N SER A 66 3.63 8.38 -2.34
CA SER A 66 4.92 7.68 -2.41
C SER A 66 4.79 6.17 -2.19
N GLN A 67 3.80 5.77 -1.38
CA GLN A 67 3.30 4.41 -1.34
C GLN A 67 1.79 4.42 -1.00
N ARG A 68 0.97 3.92 -1.94
CA ARG A 68 -0.48 3.77 -1.77
C ARG A 68 -0.88 2.40 -1.22
N TRP A 69 -0.23 1.35 -1.72
CA TRP A 69 -0.57 -0.04 -1.40
C TRP A 69 0.44 -0.65 -0.42
N TYR A 70 -0.09 -1.27 0.64
CA TYR A 70 0.70 -1.86 1.73
C TYR A 70 0.49 -3.37 1.75
N HIS A 71 1.54 -4.13 1.48
CA HIS A 71 1.46 -5.57 1.29
C HIS A 71 0.90 -6.31 2.52
N VAL A 72 -0.02 -7.24 2.29
CA VAL A 72 -0.56 -8.15 3.29
C VAL A 72 -0.21 -9.59 2.90
N PRO A 73 0.70 -10.26 3.63
CA PRO A 73 1.02 -11.65 3.37
C PRO A 73 -0.20 -12.56 3.57
N ARG A 74 -0.54 -13.38 2.57
CA ARG A 74 -1.67 -14.32 2.68
C ARG A 74 -1.53 -15.29 3.84
N SER A 75 -0.30 -15.70 4.16
CA SER A 75 -0.01 -16.60 5.27
C SER A 75 -0.35 -16.01 6.65
N TRP A 76 -0.58 -14.70 6.75
CA TRP A 76 -0.99 -14.04 8.00
C TRP A 76 -2.52 -14.00 8.15
N LEU A 77 -3.26 -14.45 7.14
CA LEU A 77 -4.71 -14.41 7.11
C LEU A 77 -5.34 -15.76 7.44
N LYS A 78 -6.46 -15.69 8.13
CA LYS A 78 -7.43 -16.77 8.31
C LYS A 78 -8.47 -16.71 7.18
N PRO A 79 -9.21 -17.78 6.88
CA PRO A 79 -10.29 -17.72 5.90
C PRO A 79 -11.31 -16.60 6.19
N TYR A 80 -11.68 -16.43 7.47
CA TYR A 80 -12.69 -15.46 7.92
C TYR A 80 -12.25 -14.73 9.18
N GLY A 81 -12.85 -13.56 9.45
CA GLY A 81 -12.72 -12.87 10.74
C GLY A 81 -11.32 -12.32 11.04
N ASN A 82 -10.60 -11.85 10.02
CA ASN A 82 -9.30 -11.21 10.19
C ASN A 82 -9.45 -9.81 10.79
N LEU A 83 -8.63 -9.47 11.77
CA LEU A 83 -8.64 -8.16 12.40
C LEU A 83 -7.62 -7.23 11.72
N VAL A 84 -8.07 -6.06 11.27
CA VAL A 84 -7.17 -4.94 10.92
C VAL A 84 -7.23 -3.89 12.02
N VAL A 85 -6.05 -3.44 12.45
CA VAL A 85 -5.88 -2.28 13.32
C VAL A 85 -5.02 -1.27 12.60
N VAL A 86 -5.46 -0.02 12.56
CA VAL A 86 -4.72 1.10 11.98
C VAL A 86 -4.54 2.16 13.05
N PHE A 87 -3.29 2.53 13.30
CA PHE A 87 -2.96 3.78 13.98
C PHE A 87 -2.80 4.87 12.91
N GLU A 88 -3.57 5.95 13.05
CA GLU A 88 -3.56 7.10 12.15
C GLU A 88 -3.09 8.34 12.93
N GLU A 89 -1.95 8.87 12.51
CA GLU A 89 -1.23 9.98 13.15
C GLU A 89 -1.68 11.34 12.61
N TRP A 90 -2.03 11.44 11.33
CA TRP A 90 -2.28 12.72 10.63
C TRP A 90 -3.76 12.94 10.28
N GLY A 91 -4.59 11.93 10.49
CA GLY A 91 -5.99 11.92 10.10
C GLY A 91 -6.21 11.31 8.72
N GLY A 92 -7.39 10.77 8.51
CA GLY A 92 -7.77 10.08 7.29
C GLY A 92 -9.20 9.54 7.39
N ASP A 93 -9.75 9.13 6.25
CA ASP A 93 -11.08 8.50 6.19
C ASP A 93 -10.93 6.97 6.10
N PRO A 94 -11.21 6.22 7.18
CA PRO A 94 -11.07 4.78 7.20
C PRO A 94 -12.10 4.06 6.31
N SER A 95 -13.19 4.73 5.89
CA SER A 95 -14.19 4.13 5.01
C SER A 95 -13.67 3.85 3.60
N GLY A 96 -12.59 4.55 3.19
CA GLY A 96 -11.90 4.34 1.92
C GLY A 96 -10.83 3.25 1.93
N ILE A 97 -10.50 2.67 3.09
CA ILE A 97 -9.54 1.57 3.17
C ILE A 97 -10.14 0.33 2.52
N SER A 98 -9.43 -0.28 1.58
CA SER A 98 -9.87 -1.52 0.92
C SER A 98 -8.74 -2.52 0.75
N LEU A 99 -9.09 -3.80 0.72
CA LEU A 99 -8.18 -4.89 0.40
C LEU A 99 -8.22 -5.14 -1.10
N VAL A 100 -7.06 -5.11 -1.75
CA VAL A 100 -6.93 -5.27 -3.20
C VAL A 100 -6.09 -6.50 -3.55
N LYS A 101 -6.41 -7.12 -4.69
CA LYS A 101 -5.62 -8.19 -5.30
C LYS A 101 -4.66 -7.59 -6.33
N ARG A 102 -3.42 -8.06 -6.33
CA ARG A 102 -2.46 -7.76 -7.40
C ARG A 102 -2.61 -8.78 -8.53
N THR A 103 -3.24 -8.39 -9.62
CA THR A 103 -3.32 -9.18 -10.86
C THR A 103 -2.21 -8.78 -11.84
N ALA A 104 -1.92 -9.65 -12.79
CA ALA A 104 -1.03 -9.36 -13.92
C ALA A 104 -1.72 -8.45 -14.94
#